data_AF-A0A933WN24-F1
#
_entry.id   AF-A0A933WN24-F1
#
_cell.length_a   1.000
_cell.length_b   1.000
_cell.length_c   1.000
_cell.angle_alpha   90.00
_cell.angle_beta   90.00
_cell.angle_gamma   90.00
#
_symmetry.space_group_name_H-M   'P 1'
#
loop_
_entity.id
_entity.type
_entity.pdbx_description
1 polymer ?
#
loop_
_entity_poly.entity_id
_entity_poly.type
_entity_poly.pdbx_seq_one_letter_code
_entity_poly.pdbx_strand_id
1 'polypeptide(L)'
;VQDVSSLSEARDVLSGNAPEGIVASLVVQSGQVQAGDTITVHVVLEASKPGIGAFTMDLYHDPNLLTAVSCDSNPAGLCNAQFEQRVSRFTFSTATPLVGAIEVGSVTFQTAVGAKGPSSLDAIVLTLSDPYGRDLQAGQIRNGVIEVIPRGNPD
;
A
#
# COMPACT_ATOMS: atom_id res chain seq x y z
N VAL A 1 21.63 -31.06 39.84
CA VAL A 1 20.32 -30.44 39.57
C VAL A 1 20.63 -29.08 38.99
N GLN A 2 20.51 -28.93 37.67
CA GLN A 2 20.85 -27.69 36.98
C GLN A 2 19.81 -26.62 37.30
N ASP A 3 20.34 -25.41 37.50
CA ASP A 3 19.63 -24.21 37.93
C ASP A 3 18.60 -23.78 36.88
N VAL A 4 17.32 -23.97 37.23
CA VAL A 4 16.14 -23.68 36.39
C VAL A 4 15.84 -22.18 36.28
N SER A 5 16.63 -21.31 36.92
CA SER A 5 16.50 -19.85 36.85
C SER A 5 16.86 -19.24 35.48
N SER A 6 17.65 -19.94 34.66
CA SER A 6 17.96 -19.51 33.28
C SER A 6 16.84 -19.79 32.26
N LEU A 7 15.82 -20.57 32.64
CA LEU A 7 14.70 -20.92 31.76
C LEU A 7 13.52 -19.94 31.85
N SER A 8 13.49 -19.05 32.86
CA SER A 8 12.49 -17.97 32.92
C SER A 8 12.82 -16.82 31.96
N GLU A 9 14.10 -16.52 31.74
CA GLU A 9 14.52 -15.50 30.77
C GLU A 9 14.26 -15.95 29.31
N ALA A 10 14.30 -17.25 29.04
CA ALA A 10 13.94 -17.81 27.74
C ALA A 10 12.42 -17.86 27.47
N ARG A 11 11.58 -17.72 28.51
CA ARG A 11 10.11 -17.75 28.38
C ARG A 11 9.51 -16.37 28.13
N ASP A 12 10.15 -15.30 28.56
CA ASP A 12 9.69 -13.92 28.26
C ASP A 12 9.86 -13.55 26.79
N VAL A 13 10.76 -14.21 26.04
CA VAL A 13 10.83 -14.07 24.57
C VAL A 13 9.64 -14.74 23.87
N LEU A 14 8.92 -15.65 24.55
CA LEU A 14 7.78 -16.41 24.00
C LEU A 14 6.42 -15.98 24.57
N SER A 15 6.38 -14.98 25.45
CA SER A 15 5.15 -14.39 26.01
C SER A 15 4.90 -13.04 25.35
N GLY A 16 4.10 -13.04 24.28
CA GLY A 16 3.75 -11.84 23.54
C GLY A 16 3.25 -10.66 24.40
N ASN A 17 3.49 -9.47 23.84
CA ASN A 17 3.10 -8.10 24.23
C ASN A 17 4.28 -7.29 24.80
N ALA A 18 4.88 -6.33 24.07
CA ALA A 18 4.24 -5.32 23.23
C ALA A 18 4.85 -5.20 21.82
N PRO A 19 4.06 -4.87 20.78
CA PRO A 19 4.61 -4.41 19.51
C PRO A 19 5.22 -3.03 19.71
N GLU A 20 6.51 -2.96 20.04
CA GLU A 20 7.26 -1.71 19.99
C GLU A 20 7.44 -1.28 18.53
N GLY A 21 6.59 -0.34 18.12
CA GLY A 21 6.73 0.40 16.88
C GLY A 21 5.45 0.37 16.05
N ILE A 22 4.78 1.52 15.94
CA ILE A 22 3.97 1.79 14.76
C ILE A 22 4.98 1.94 13.61
N VAL A 23 4.94 1.02 12.65
CA VAL A 23 5.92 0.97 11.55
C VAL A 23 5.18 0.85 10.24
N ALA A 24 4.32 1.83 9.96
CA ALA A 24 4.39 2.64 8.75
C ALA A 24 3.04 3.32 8.48
N SER A 25 3.03 4.61 8.09
CA SER A 25 1.80 5.24 7.61
C SER A 25 1.72 5.16 6.10
N LEU A 26 0.60 4.72 5.56
CA LEU A 26 0.38 4.61 4.12
C LEU A 26 -0.50 5.77 3.66
N VAL A 27 -0.15 6.37 2.52
CA VAL A 27 -0.92 7.41 1.85
C VAL A 27 -1.12 7.01 0.41
N VAL A 28 -2.39 6.95 -0.01
CA VAL A 28 -2.76 6.88 -1.41
C VAL A 28 -3.04 8.31 -1.88
N GLN A 29 -2.41 8.71 -2.98
CA GLN A 29 -2.60 10.04 -3.53
C GLN A 29 -4.05 10.23 -4.03
N SER A 30 -4.57 11.44 -3.82
CA SER A 30 -5.83 11.91 -4.41
C SER A 30 -5.57 12.78 -5.64
N GLY A 31 -6.55 12.90 -6.53
CA GLY A 31 -6.42 13.70 -7.74
C GLY A 31 -7.74 14.06 -8.39
N GLN A 32 -7.66 14.84 -9.47
CA GLN A 32 -8.78 15.12 -10.36
C GLN A 32 -8.36 14.83 -11.80
N VAL A 33 -9.29 14.35 -12.61
CA VAL A 33 -9.03 13.99 -14.00
C VAL A 33 -10.29 14.13 -14.84
N GLN A 34 -10.14 14.52 -16.10
CA GLN A 34 -11.28 14.58 -17.02
C GLN A 34 -11.74 13.18 -17.42
N ALA A 35 -13.06 13.01 -17.58
CA ALA A 35 -13.64 11.78 -18.08
C ALA A 35 -13.06 11.41 -19.46
N GLY A 36 -12.58 10.17 -19.59
CA GLY A 36 -11.90 9.68 -20.78
C GLY A 36 -10.38 9.88 -20.78
N ASP A 37 -9.79 10.53 -19.77
CA ASP A 37 -8.34 10.64 -19.61
C ASP A 37 -7.76 9.67 -18.58
N THR A 38 -6.44 9.59 -18.56
CA THR A 38 -5.67 8.80 -17.60
C THR A 38 -5.15 9.63 -16.44
N ILE A 39 -5.06 9.03 -15.25
CA ILE A 39 -4.37 9.60 -14.08
C ILE A 39 -3.48 8.55 -13.43
N THR A 40 -2.28 8.93 -13.02
CA THR A 40 -1.39 8.08 -12.21
C THR A 40 -1.51 8.47 -10.74
N VAL A 41 -1.73 7.46 -9.91
CA VAL A 41 -1.84 7.59 -8.45
C VAL A 41 -0.63 6.92 -7.82
N HIS A 42 0.07 7.65 -6.97
CA HIS A 42 1.21 7.13 -6.22
C HIS A 42 0.77 6.68 -4.83
N VAL A 43 1.39 5.62 -4.34
CA VAL A 43 1.21 5.12 -2.98
C VAL A 43 2.53 5.28 -2.24
N VAL A 44 2.49 6.01 -1.13
CA VAL A 44 3.67 6.32 -0.32
C VAL A 44 3.50 5.73 1.06
N LEU A 45 4.54 5.07 1.53
CA LEU A 45 4.64 4.44 2.83
C LEU A 45 5.77 5.11 3.62
N GLU A 46 5.44 5.65 4.79
CA GLU A 46 6.44 6.23 5.70
C GLU A 46 6.79 5.18 6.74
N ALA A 47 8.04 4.69 6.76
CA ALA A 47 8.48 3.63 7.66
C ALA A 47 9.51 4.13 8.69
N SER A 48 9.34 3.71 9.95
CA SER A 48 10.35 3.88 10.99
C SER A 48 11.22 2.61 11.10
N LYS A 49 12.24 2.61 11.98
CA LYS A 49 12.98 1.39 12.29
C LYS A 49 12.04 0.33 12.91
N PRO A 50 12.22 -0.98 12.63
CA PRO A 50 13.39 -1.61 11.99
C PRO A 50 13.45 -1.48 10.47
N GLY A 51 12.44 -0.86 9.85
CA GLY A 51 12.31 -0.71 8.40
C GLY A 51 11.61 -1.91 7.76
N ILE A 52 11.16 -1.71 6.52
CA ILE A 52 10.37 -2.69 5.78
C ILE A 52 11.28 -3.61 5.00
N GLY A 53 11.04 -4.90 5.12
CA GLY A 53 11.68 -5.96 4.33
C GLY A 53 10.73 -6.69 3.39
N ALA A 54 9.42 -6.72 3.67
CA ALA A 54 8.42 -7.20 2.72
C ALA A 54 7.11 -6.44 2.85
N PHE A 55 6.44 -6.28 1.71
CA PHE A 55 5.18 -5.56 1.60
C PHE A 55 4.28 -6.20 0.56
N THR A 56 2.99 -6.33 0.87
CA THR A 56 1.95 -6.63 -0.10
C THR A 56 0.72 -5.81 0.23
N MET A 57 0.12 -5.17 -0.77
CA MET A 57 -1.14 -4.46 -0.61
C MET A 57 -2.08 -4.67 -1.81
N ASP A 58 -3.35 -4.49 -1.52
CA ASP A 58 -4.42 -4.31 -2.49
C ASP A 58 -4.87 -2.85 -2.52
N LEU A 59 -5.09 -2.34 -3.73
CA LEU A 59 -5.73 -1.07 -3.98
C LEU A 59 -7.07 -1.29 -4.68
N TYR A 60 -8.14 -1.01 -3.96
CA TYR A 60 -9.51 -1.11 -4.46
C TYR A 60 -9.94 0.19 -5.13
N HIS A 61 -10.71 0.07 -6.22
CA HIS A 61 -11.30 1.20 -6.95
C HIS A 61 -12.72 0.86 -7.45
N ASP A 62 -13.49 1.88 -7.84
CA ASP A 62 -14.77 1.68 -8.53
C ASP A 62 -14.53 1.40 -10.03
N PRO A 63 -14.82 0.18 -10.53
CA PRO A 63 -14.59 -0.17 -11.93
C PRO A 63 -15.54 0.53 -12.91
N ASN A 64 -16.61 1.16 -12.41
CA ASN A 64 -17.53 1.92 -13.27
C ASN A 64 -16.95 3.30 -13.64
N LEU A 65 -16.03 3.81 -12.83
CA LEU A 65 -15.39 5.11 -13.04
C LEU A 65 -13.95 4.96 -13.53
N LEU A 66 -13.22 3.99 -12.99
CA LEU A 66 -11.79 3.81 -13.21
C LEU A 66 -11.51 2.40 -13.73
N THR A 67 -10.56 2.27 -14.65
CA THR A 67 -9.97 0.99 -15.06
C THR A 67 -8.47 1.09 -14.88
N ALA A 68 -7.90 0.24 -14.03
CA ALA A 68 -6.44 0.16 -13.92
C ALA A 68 -5.84 -0.38 -15.23
N VAL A 69 -4.95 0.40 -15.85
CA VAL A 69 -4.35 0.08 -17.17
C VAL A 69 -2.86 -0.24 -17.10
N SER A 70 -2.16 0.28 -16.10
CA SER A 70 -0.77 -0.04 -15.81
C SER A 70 -0.46 0.21 -14.35
N CYS A 71 0.58 -0.42 -13.83
CA CYS A 71 1.09 -0.12 -12.52
C CYS A 71 2.56 -0.53 -12.37
N ASP A 72 3.24 0.12 -11.45
CA ASP A 72 4.63 -0.14 -11.10
C ASP A 72 4.74 -0.42 -9.59
N SER A 73 5.70 -1.24 -9.19
CA SER A 73 5.99 -1.48 -7.77
C SER A 73 7.45 -1.13 -7.47
N ASN A 74 7.64 -0.44 -6.35
CA ASN A 74 8.93 0.05 -5.89
C ASN A 74 9.16 -0.34 -4.42
N PRO A 75 10.42 -0.64 -4.02
CA PRO A 75 11.56 -0.91 -4.88
C PRO A 75 11.46 -2.29 -5.54
N ALA A 76 11.80 -2.37 -6.84
CA ALA A 76 11.99 -3.61 -7.61
C ALA A 76 10.97 -4.72 -7.29
N GLY A 77 9.68 -4.36 -7.25
CA GLY A 77 8.60 -5.27 -6.90
C GLY A 77 7.87 -5.84 -8.12
N LEU A 78 6.78 -6.53 -7.84
CA LEU A 78 5.80 -6.94 -8.83
C LEU A 78 4.53 -6.13 -8.63
N CYS A 79 3.94 -5.71 -9.74
CA CYS A 79 2.62 -5.11 -9.74
C CYS A 79 1.70 -5.83 -10.73
N ASN A 80 0.46 -6.08 -10.31
CA ASN A 80 -0.60 -6.54 -11.18
C ASN A 80 -1.75 -5.52 -11.13
N ALA A 81 -1.86 -4.71 -12.18
CA ALA A 81 -2.86 -3.63 -12.26
C ALA A 81 -4.28 -4.18 -12.22
N GLN A 82 -4.48 -5.40 -12.73
CA GLN A 82 -5.76 -6.06 -12.91
C GLN A 82 -5.75 -7.41 -12.18
N PHE A 83 -5.29 -7.41 -10.91
CA PHE A 83 -5.29 -8.61 -10.08
C PHE A 83 -6.70 -9.20 -9.97
N GLU A 84 -7.68 -8.32 -9.78
CA GLU A 84 -9.10 -8.57 -10.01
C GLU A 84 -9.73 -7.34 -10.66
N GLN A 85 -11.00 -7.43 -11.09
CA GLN A 85 -11.67 -6.33 -11.82
C GLN A 85 -11.62 -4.97 -11.08
N ARG A 86 -11.54 -4.99 -9.74
CA ARG A 86 -11.54 -3.79 -8.89
C ARG A 86 -10.26 -3.62 -8.08
N VAL A 87 -9.25 -4.48 -8.31
CA VAL A 87 -8.10 -4.61 -7.41
C VAL A 87 -6.81 -4.57 -8.21
N SER A 88 -5.95 -3.62 -7.85
CA SER A 88 -4.54 -3.64 -8.22
C SER A 88 -3.72 -4.15 -7.03
N ARG A 89 -2.80 -5.08 -7.26
CA ARG A 89 -1.95 -5.66 -6.22
C ARG A 89 -0.49 -5.32 -6.44
N PHE A 90 0.17 -4.87 -5.38
CA PHE A 90 1.60 -4.59 -5.34
C PHE A 90 2.26 -5.54 -4.35
N THR A 91 3.48 -5.98 -4.66
CA THR A 91 4.29 -6.72 -3.71
C THR A 91 5.77 -6.50 -3.96
N PHE A 92 6.56 -6.39 -2.88
CA PHE A 92 8.02 -6.41 -2.97
C PHE A 92 8.62 -7.07 -1.74
N SER A 93 9.90 -7.46 -1.87
CA SER A 93 10.73 -7.84 -0.73
C SER A 93 12.17 -7.36 -0.93
N THR A 94 12.86 -7.08 0.17
CA THR A 94 14.22 -6.57 0.19
C THR A 94 14.94 -7.04 1.46
N ALA A 95 16.22 -7.41 1.31
CA ALA A 95 17.09 -7.69 2.44
C ALA A 95 17.58 -6.41 3.13
N THR A 96 17.60 -5.28 2.40
CA THR A 96 17.96 -3.98 2.96
C THR A 96 16.70 -3.29 3.50
N PRO A 97 16.63 -2.98 4.81
CA PRO A 97 15.46 -2.35 5.41
C PRO A 97 15.21 -0.98 4.79
N LEU A 98 13.97 -0.74 4.37
CA LEU A 98 13.53 0.56 3.89
C LEU A 98 13.00 1.39 5.07
N VAL A 99 13.49 2.61 5.21
CA VAL A 99 13.12 3.57 6.27
C VAL A 99 12.90 4.94 5.63
N GLY A 100 11.98 5.73 6.19
CA GLY A 100 11.54 7.02 5.67
C GLY A 100 10.37 6.90 4.72
N ALA A 101 10.14 7.95 3.94
CA ALA A 101 9.13 8.00 2.89
C ALA A 101 9.58 7.15 1.68
N ILE A 102 8.80 6.13 1.37
CA ILE A 102 9.06 5.16 0.30
C ILE A 102 7.85 5.16 -0.62
N GLU A 103 8.04 5.47 -1.89
CA GLU A 103 7.01 5.15 -2.88
C GLU A 103 6.99 3.64 -3.10
N VAL A 104 5.88 2.99 -2.75
CA VAL A 104 5.76 1.53 -2.83
C VAL A 104 5.20 1.04 -4.16
N GLY A 105 4.60 1.97 -4.91
CA GLY A 105 4.11 1.73 -6.25
C GLY A 105 3.21 2.85 -6.74
N SER A 106 2.79 2.71 -7.99
CA SER A 106 1.82 3.59 -8.62
C SER A 106 0.87 2.80 -9.51
N VAL A 107 -0.37 3.26 -9.65
CA VAL A 107 -1.34 2.72 -10.62
C VAL A 107 -1.80 3.85 -11.52
N THR A 108 -1.75 3.60 -12.83
CA THR A 108 -2.41 4.45 -13.82
C THR A 108 -3.80 3.92 -14.08
N PHE A 109 -4.79 4.79 -13.88
CA PHE A 109 -6.19 4.53 -14.19
C PHE A 109 -6.59 5.26 -15.46
N GLN A 110 -7.29 4.56 -16.34
CA GLN A 110 -8.11 5.16 -17.40
C GLN A 110 -9.49 5.43 -16.83
N THR A 111 -10.01 6.64 -17.02
CA THR A 111 -11.38 6.97 -16.62
C THR A 111 -12.39 6.63 -17.72
N ALA A 112 -13.58 6.21 -17.33
CA ALA A 112 -14.66 5.94 -18.28
C ALA A 112 -15.14 7.24 -18.97
N VAL A 113 -15.45 7.14 -20.26
CA VAL A 113 -16.00 8.27 -21.02
C VAL A 113 -17.37 8.66 -20.45
N GLY A 114 -17.56 9.94 -20.17
CA GLY A 114 -18.82 10.46 -19.61
C GLY A 114 -19.02 10.18 -18.11
N ALA A 115 -18.05 9.56 -17.43
CA ALA A 115 -18.07 9.40 -15.98
C ALA A 115 -18.03 10.77 -15.26
N LYS A 116 -18.57 10.79 -14.04
CA LYS A 116 -18.56 11.96 -13.17
C LYS A 116 -18.59 11.55 -11.71
N GLY A 117 -17.84 12.28 -10.89
CA GLY A 117 -17.90 12.21 -9.44
C GLY A 117 -16.72 11.48 -8.82
N PRO A 118 -16.77 11.28 -7.49
CA PRO A 118 -15.66 10.71 -6.75
C PRO A 118 -15.60 9.18 -6.87
N SER A 119 -14.40 8.65 -7.10
CA SER A 119 -14.06 7.25 -6.82
C SER A 119 -13.12 7.19 -5.62
N SER A 120 -13.49 6.45 -4.58
CA SER A 120 -12.54 6.13 -3.50
C SER A 120 -11.44 5.21 -4.02
N LEU A 121 -10.26 5.34 -3.41
CA LEU A 121 -9.13 4.44 -3.59
C LEU A 121 -8.76 3.89 -2.22
N ASP A 122 -9.19 2.66 -1.95
CA ASP A 122 -9.10 2.05 -0.63
C ASP A 122 -7.94 1.06 -0.58
N ALA A 123 -6.96 1.33 0.29
CA ALA A 123 -5.77 0.49 0.42
C ALA A 123 -5.92 -0.51 1.57
N ILE A 124 -5.60 -1.78 1.29
CA ILE A 124 -5.52 -2.85 2.29
C ILE A 124 -4.11 -3.43 2.27
N VAL A 125 -3.38 -3.27 3.37
CA VAL A 125 -2.07 -3.90 3.55
C VAL A 125 -2.28 -5.35 4.00
N LEU A 126 -1.80 -6.30 3.21
CA LEU A 126 -1.93 -7.74 3.46
C LEU A 126 -0.69 -8.32 4.15
N THR A 127 0.48 -7.77 3.84
CA THR A 127 1.74 -8.17 4.43
C THR A 127 2.59 -6.94 4.66
N LEU A 128 3.15 -6.85 5.85
CA LEU A 128 4.11 -5.82 6.22
C LEU A 128 5.05 -6.44 7.25
N SER A 129 6.30 -6.65 6.87
CA SER A 129 7.30 -7.26 7.75
C SER A 129 8.65 -6.57 7.61
N ASP A 130 9.49 -6.72 8.63
CA ASP A 130 10.89 -6.32 8.55
C ASP A 130 11.73 -7.32 7.71
N PRO A 131 13.01 -7.05 7.43
CA PRO A 131 13.88 -7.96 6.67
C PRO A 131 14.17 -9.31 7.35
N TYR A 132 13.82 -9.47 8.62
CA TYR A 132 13.97 -10.71 9.37
C TYR A 132 12.66 -11.52 9.41
N GLY A 133 11.62 -11.05 8.71
CA GLY A 133 10.33 -11.71 8.64
C GLY A 133 9.45 -11.50 9.88
N ARG A 134 9.76 -10.51 10.72
CA ARG A 134 8.89 -10.14 11.84
C ARG A 134 7.81 -9.19 11.35
N ASP A 135 6.57 -9.48 11.72
CA ASP A 135 5.43 -8.66 11.34
C ASP A 135 5.55 -7.25 11.91
N LEU A 136 5.20 -6.27 11.07
CA LEU A 136 5.12 -4.86 11.42
C LEU A 136 3.66 -4.43 11.41
N GLN A 137 3.31 -3.51 12.32
CA GLN A 137 1.97 -2.94 12.35
C GLN A 137 1.88 -1.74 11.41
N ALA A 138 0.93 -1.79 10.48
CA ALA A 138 0.52 -0.61 9.73
C ALA A 138 -0.09 0.40 10.72
N GLY A 139 0.38 1.64 10.62
CA GLY A 139 -0.16 2.77 11.35
C GLY A 139 -1.40 3.33 10.67
N GLN A 140 -1.43 4.65 10.50
CA GLN A 140 -2.52 5.31 9.78
C GLN A 140 -2.45 4.96 8.29
N ILE A 141 -3.56 4.44 7.75
CA ILE A 141 -3.78 4.33 6.30
C ILE A 141 -4.68 5.48 5.87
N ARG A 142 -4.20 6.31 4.94
CA ARG A 142 -4.93 7.42 4.34
C ARG A 142 -5.30 7.05 2.91
N ASN A 143 -6.56 6.69 2.71
CA ASN A 143 -7.13 6.37 1.40
C ASN A 143 -7.20 7.61 0.50
N GLY A 144 -7.19 7.37 -0.80
CA GLY A 144 -7.23 8.40 -1.83
C GLY A 144 -8.64 8.59 -2.39
N VAL A 145 -8.82 9.68 -3.13
CA VAL A 145 -10.02 9.93 -3.93
C VAL A 145 -9.61 10.48 -5.29
N ILE A 146 -10.19 9.94 -6.35
CA ILE A 146 -10.11 10.53 -7.69
C ILE A 146 -11.45 11.16 -8.01
N GLU A 147 -11.45 12.48 -8.21
CA GLU A 147 -12.62 13.19 -8.73
C GLU A 147 -12.58 13.17 -10.25
N VAL A 148 -13.56 12.49 -10.86
CA VAL A 148 -13.73 12.49 -12.32
C VAL A 148 -14.61 13.68 -12.70
N ILE A 149 -14.04 14.64 -13.43
CA ILE A 149 -14.76 15.81 -13.92
C ILE A 149 -15.23 15.60 -15.36
N PRO A 150 -16.42 16.09 -15.75
CA PRO A 150 -16.87 15.99 -17.13
C PRO A 150 -15.88 16.66 -18.09
N ARG A 151 -15.64 16.04 -19.25
CA ARG A 151 -14.95 16.71 -20.35
C ARG A 151 -15.88 17.79 -20.90
N GLY A 152 -15.44 19.05 -20.86
CA GLY A 152 -16.16 20.14 -21.50
C GLY A 152 -16.32 19.86 -23.00
N ASN A 153 -17.49 20.14 -23.56
CA ASN A 153 -17.67 20.07 -25.00
C ASN A 153 -16.73 21.11 -25.64
N PRO A 154 -15.91 20.77 -26.65
CA PRO A 154 -15.36 21.81 -27.50
C PRO A 154 -16.55 22.43 -28.24
N ASP A 155 -16.75 23.72 -28.02
CA ASP A 155 -17.73 24.54 -28.76
C ASP A 155 -17.50 24.48 -30.29
#